data_AF-A0A3N5KGE1-F1
#
_entry.id   AF-A0A3N5KGE1-F1
#
_cell.length_a   1.000
_cell.length_b   1.000
_cell.length_c   1.000
_cell.angle_alpha   90.00
_cell.angle_beta   90.00
_cell.angle_gamma   90.00
#
_symmetry.space_group_name_H-M   'P 1'
#
loop_
_entity.id
_entity.type
_entity.pdbx_description
1 polymer ?
#
loop_
_entity_poly.entity_id
_entity_poly.type
_entity_poly.pdbx_seq_one_letter_code
_entity_poly.pdbx_strand_id
1 'polypeptide(L)' 'MTRSPEELASPYLSGLIPYSPGKPIEEVEREFGISDSVKLASNEN' A
#
# COMPACT_ATOMS: atom_id res chain seq x y z
N MET A 1 -7.11 -22.41 -26.16
CA MET A 1 -5.89 -22.07 -25.39
C MET A 1 -6.20 -20.79 -24.63
N THR A 2 -6.27 -20.85 -23.30
CA THR A 2 -6.62 -19.68 -22.48
C THR A 2 -5.34 -18.92 -22.18
N ARG A 3 -5.27 -17.64 -22.53
CA ARG A 3 -4.15 -16.78 -22.15
C ARG A 3 -4.25 -16.40 -20.67
N SER A 4 -3.13 -16.34 -19.98
CA SER A 4 -3.08 -15.83 -18.61
C SER A 4 -3.08 -14.29 -18.62
N PRO A 5 -3.60 -13.63 -17.56
CA PRO A 5 -3.60 -12.17 -17.47
C PRO A 5 -2.20 -11.54 -17.60
N GLU A 6 -1.18 -12.24 -17.13
CA GLU A 6 0.22 -11.80 -17.18
C GLU A 6 0.74 -11.72 -18.63
N GLU A 7 0.26 -12.58 -19.53
CA GLU A 7 0.60 -12.55 -20.95
C GLU A 7 0.00 -11.35 -21.70
N LEU A 8 -0.97 -10.66 -21.09
CA LEU A 8 -1.59 -9.44 -21.62
C LEU A 8 -0.93 -8.17 -21.06
N ALA A 9 -0.17 -8.30 -19.97
CA ALA A 9 0.49 -7.19 -19.30
C ALA A 9 1.76 -6.78 -20.05
N SER A 10 2.11 -5.50 -19.98
CA SER A 10 3.37 -5.03 -20.57
C SER A 10 4.59 -5.66 -19.87
N PRO A 11 5.63 -6.12 -20.59
CA PRO A 11 6.76 -6.84 -20.00
C PRO A 11 7.45 -6.12 -18.85
N TYR A 12 7.51 -4.78 -18.90
CA TYR A 12 8.19 -3.98 -17.86
C TYR A 12 7.49 -4.03 -16.49
N LEU A 13 6.22 -4.41 -16.42
CA LEU A 13 5.47 -4.48 -15.16
C LEU A 13 6.01 -5.56 -14.24
N SER A 14 6.57 -6.64 -14.80
CA SER A 14 7.12 -7.77 -14.03
C SER A 14 8.32 -7.40 -13.13
N GLY A 15 9.03 -6.31 -13.46
CA GLY A 15 10.17 -5.83 -12.68
C GLY A 15 9.82 -4.71 -11.68
N LEU A 16 8.57 -4.24 -11.65
CA LEU A 16 8.16 -3.19 -10.73
C LEU A 16 7.90 -3.77 -9.35
N ILE A 17 8.40 -3.08 -8.33
CA ILE A 17 7.99 -3.30 -6.95
C ILE A 17 6.72 -2.48 -6.72
N PRO A 18 5.57 -3.10 -6.39
CA PRO A 18 4.35 -2.36 -6.10
C PRO A 18 4.56 -1.36 -4.96
N TYR A 19 3.93 -0.20 -5.07
CA TYR A 19 3.89 0.75 -3.96
C TYR A 19 3.14 0.13 -2.79
N SER A 20 3.78 0.08 -1.63
CA SER A 20 3.13 -0.31 -0.38
C SER A 20 2.56 0.95 0.28
N PRO A 21 1.23 1.11 0.36
CA PRO A 21 0.66 2.21 1.13
C PRO A 21 1.01 2.06 2.61
N GLY A 22 1.00 3.19 3.33
CA GLY A 22 1.12 3.20 4.78
C GLY A 22 -0.09 2.51 5.45
N LYS A 23 0.10 2.01 6.67
CA LYS A 23 -0.97 1.45 7.49
C LYS A 23 -1.97 2.55 7.89
N PRO A 24 -3.29 2.29 7.91
CA PRO A 24 -4.28 3.24 8.43
C PRO A 24 -3.96 3.65 9.87
N ILE A 25 -4.22 4.91 10.23
CA ILE A 25 -3.85 5.44 11.54
C ILE A 25 -4.60 4.71 12.67
N GLU A 26 -5.85 4.34 12.44
CA GLU A 26 -6.70 3.63 13.38
C GLU A 26 -6.17 2.23 13.70
N GLU A 27 -5.54 1.58 12.71
CA GLU A 27 -4.90 0.29 12.93
C GLU A 27 -3.59 0.41 13.72
N VAL A 28 -2.81 1.47 13.45
CA VAL A 28 -1.59 1.78 14.21
C VAL A 28 -1.94 2.07 15.66
N GLU A 29 -2.93 2.94 15.91
CA GLU A 29 -3.39 3.27 17.26
C GLU A 29 -3.85 2.03 18.04
N ARG A 30 -4.64 1.16 17.40
CA ARG A 30 -5.07 -0.11 17.99
C ARG A 30 -3.90 -1.05 18.33
N GLU A 31 -2.90 -1.13 17.46
CA GLU A 31 -1.71 -1.97 17.67
C GLU A 31 -0.87 -1.51 18.86
N PHE A 32 -0.71 -0.20 19.03
CA PHE A 32 0.10 0.37 20.11
C PHE A 32 -0.69 0.70 21.38
N GLY A 33 -2.02 0.55 21.37
CA GLY A 33 -2.87 0.87 22.53
C GLY A 33 -2.89 2.36 22.87
N ILE A 34 -2.67 3.20 21.86
CA ILE A 34 -2.67 4.67 21.98
C ILE A 34 -3.92 5.25 21.33
N SER A 35 -4.27 6.47 21.69
CA SER A 35 -5.32 7.26 21.05
C SER A 35 -4.84 8.69 20.81
N ASP A 36 -5.52 9.40 19.91
CA ASP A 36 -5.27 10.82 19.61
C ASP A 36 -3.82 11.09 19.16
N SER A 37 -3.26 10.17 18.38
CA SER A 37 -1.92 10.31 17.83
C SER A 37 -1.82 11.48 16.85
N VAL A 38 -0.68 12.16 16.85
CA VAL A 38 -0.40 13.25 15.89
C VAL A 38 0.24 12.65 14.65
N LYS A 39 -0.48 12.69 13.53
CA LYS A 39 0.03 12.21 12.24
C LYS A 39 0.88 13.27 11.55
N LEU A 40 2.19 13.02 11.45
CA LEU A 40 3.16 13.85 10.71
C LEU A 40 3.62 13.18 9.40
N ALA A 41 2.76 12.34 8.82
CA ALA A 41 3.04 11.55 7.63
C ALA A 41 1.97 11.77 6.55
N SER A 42 2.26 11.39 5.31
CA SER A 42 1.36 11.48 4.14
C SER A 42 1.10 12.87 3.56
N ASN A 43 1.78 13.92 4.06
CA ASN A 43 1.67 15.29 3.54
C ASN A 43 0.21 15.80 3.44
N GLU A 44 -0.63 15.42 4.42
CA GLU A 44 -2.00 15.92 4.54
C GLU A 44 -1.99 17.40 5.00
N ASN A 45 -3.03 18.16 4.64
CA ASN A 45 -3.18 19.60 4.97
C ASN A 45 -3.96 19.78 6.28
#